data_AF-A0A7W1QY00-F1
#
_entry.id   AF-A0A7W1QY00-F1
#
_cell.length_a   1.000
_cell.length_b   1.000
_cell.length_c   1.000
_cell.angle_alpha   90.00
_cell.angle_beta   90.00
_cell.angle_gamma   90.00
#
_symmetry.space_group_name_H-M   'P 1'
#
loop_
_entity.id
_entity.type
_entity.pdbx_description
1 polymer ?
#
loop_
_entity_poly.entity_id
_entity_poly.type
_entity_poly.pdbx_seq_one_letter_code
_entity_poly.pdbx_strand_id
1 'polypeptide(L)'
;MENKGLNYSDNSQIQQLLGKFLQVNSSIHGSESFGESHLDEDSLAAFVEGNLERREAQPIINHLVNCSFCRHITAELVKLDYAFAGIEETRTANVNGNNEPSKISEVLSGLLSRIFGGNDGAVFAHHESEIEPEDSEKNGDSKEDK
;
A
#
# COMPACT_ATOMS: atom_id res chain seq x y z
N MET A 1 44.80 -2.45 -40.11
CA MET A 1 44.04 -1.27 -39.64
C MET A 1 43.89 -1.40 -38.13
N GLU A 2 44.85 -0.86 -37.39
CA GLU A 2 44.88 -0.94 -35.93
C GLU A 2 44.09 0.24 -35.34
N ASN A 3 43.00 -0.07 -34.64
CA ASN A 3 42.22 0.88 -33.88
C ASN A 3 42.62 0.73 -32.40
N LYS A 4 43.78 1.28 -32.04
CA LYS A 4 44.28 1.30 -30.66
C LYS A 4 44.51 2.74 -30.26
N GLY A 5 43.82 3.19 -29.20
CA GLY A 5 44.41 4.22 -28.33
C GLY A 5 43.53 5.35 -27.77
N LEU A 6 42.22 5.43 -28.05
CA LEU A 6 41.48 6.65 -27.70
C LEU A 6 40.52 6.61 -26.50
N ASN A 7 40.47 5.55 -25.66
CA ASN A 7 39.41 5.49 -24.62
C ASN A 7 39.82 4.93 -23.24
N TYR A 8 41.10 4.95 -22.87
CA TYR A 8 41.53 4.53 -21.53
C TYR A 8 41.65 5.70 -20.53
N SER A 9 42.04 6.88 -21.00
CA SER A 9 42.24 8.06 -20.14
C SER A 9 40.92 8.57 -19.54
N ASP A 10 39.88 8.69 -20.37
CA ASP A 10 38.58 9.23 -19.93
C ASP A 10 37.88 8.32 -18.91
N ASN A 11 37.94 7.00 -19.12
CA ASN A 11 37.42 6.03 -18.16
C ASN A 11 38.15 6.11 -16.81
N SER A 12 39.47 6.29 -16.82
CA SER A 12 40.23 6.43 -15.57
C SER A 12 39.88 7.72 -14.83
N GLN A 13 39.59 8.81 -15.55
CA GLN A 13 39.18 10.08 -14.97
C GLN A 13 37.76 10.03 -14.41
N ILE A 14 36.83 9.38 -15.12
CA ILE A 14 35.47 9.13 -14.63
C ILE A 14 35.50 8.23 -13.40
N GLN A 15 36.31 7.17 -13.38
CA GLN A 15 36.46 6.29 -12.23
C GLN A 15 37.08 7.02 -11.03
N GLN A 16 38.05 7.93 -11.26
CA GLN A 16 38.61 8.75 -10.19
C GLN A 16 37.61 9.79 -9.65
N LEU A 17 36.82 10.42 -10.53
CA LEU A 17 35.77 11.35 -10.13
C LEU A 17 34.65 10.65 -9.37
N LEU A 18 34.20 9.49 -9.86
CA LEU A 18 33.21 8.65 -9.19
C LEU A 18 33.77 8.11 -7.87
N GLY A 19 35.03 7.68 -7.83
CA GLY A 19 35.69 7.24 -6.62
C GLY A 19 35.78 8.34 -5.56
N LYS A 20 36.15 9.56 -5.96
CA LYS A 20 36.15 10.74 -5.07
C LYS A 20 34.74 11.11 -4.62
N PHE A 21 33.76 11.07 -5.53
CA PHE A 21 32.37 11.35 -5.23
C PHE A 21 31.82 10.34 -4.22
N LEU A 22 32.00 9.05 -4.47
CA LEU A 22 31.59 7.98 -3.58
C LEU A 22 32.34 8.05 -2.25
N GLN A 23 33.64 8.37 -2.24
CA GLN A 23 34.42 8.51 -1.01
C GLN A 23 33.92 9.68 -0.17
N VAL A 24 33.74 10.86 -0.76
CA VAL A 24 33.16 12.04 -0.09
C VAL A 24 31.77 11.71 0.44
N ASN A 25 30.92 11.08 -0.36
CA ASN A 25 29.58 10.72 0.08
C ASN A 25 29.58 9.61 1.14
N SER A 26 30.52 8.67 1.08
CA SER A 26 30.68 7.62 2.08
C SER A 26 31.38 8.08 3.34
N SER A 27 32.03 9.26 3.34
CA SER A 27 32.57 9.89 4.54
C SER A 27 31.56 10.85 5.17
N ILE A 28 30.68 11.46 4.35
CA ILE A 28 29.52 12.23 4.82
C ILE A 28 28.44 11.29 5.38
N HIS A 29 28.21 10.14 4.74
CA HIS A 29 27.28 9.10 5.17
C HIS A 29 27.98 7.89 5.82
N GLY A 30 29.25 8.06 6.17
CA GLY A 30 30.09 7.03 6.76
C GLY A 30 29.78 6.86 8.22
N SER A 31 28.85 5.96 8.53
CA SER A 31 28.73 5.40 9.89
C SER A 31 28.61 6.47 10.99
N GLU A 32 27.83 7.51 10.73
CA GLU A 32 27.30 8.35 11.80
C GLU A 32 25.86 7.92 12.07
N SER A 33 25.73 6.81 12.79
CA SER A 33 24.57 6.54 13.65
C SER A 33 24.62 7.52 14.84
N PHE A 34 24.62 8.83 14.56
CA PHE A 34 24.57 9.88 15.55
C PHE A 34 23.25 10.64 15.38
N GLY A 35 22.19 10.10 16.00
CA GLY A 35 21.10 10.91 16.54
C GLY A 35 20.32 11.85 15.61
N GLU A 36 20.42 11.74 14.27
CA GLU A 36 19.49 12.44 13.38
C GLU A 36 18.13 11.76 13.51
N SER A 37 17.28 12.32 14.37
CA SER A 37 15.86 12.00 14.41
C SER A 37 15.32 12.13 12.99
N HIS A 38 14.85 11.01 12.44
CA HIS A 38 14.10 11.01 11.20
C HIS A 38 12.84 11.87 11.37
N LEU A 39 12.34 12.36 10.25
CA LEU A 39 11.04 13.00 10.21
C LEU A 39 9.98 11.98 10.65
N ASP A 40 9.02 12.44 11.44
CA ASP A 40 7.85 11.67 11.79
C ASP A 40 6.96 11.42 10.56
N GLU A 41 6.15 10.38 10.66
CA GLU A 41 5.27 9.93 9.58
C GLU A 41 4.25 10.99 9.20
N ASP A 42 3.69 11.72 10.18
CA ASP A 42 2.70 12.77 9.95
C ASP A 42 3.30 13.94 9.15
N SER A 43 4.52 14.37 9.49
CA SER A 43 5.24 15.41 8.75
C SER A 43 5.58 14.98 7.33
N LEU A 44 5.96 13.72 7.12
CA LEU A 44 6.23 13.18 5.79
C LEU A 44 4.95 13.08 4.94
N ALA A 45 3.84 12.63 5.54
CA ALA A 45 2.54 12.57 4.87
C ALA A 45 2.05 13.97 4.48
N ALA A 46 2.04 14.92 5.43
CA ALA A 46 1.65 16.30 5.17
C ALA A 46 2.51 16.96 4.09
N PHE A 47 3.80 16.63 4.04
CA PHE A 47 4.70 17.11 2.99
C PHE A 47 4.35 16.52 1.60
N VAL A 48 4.11 15.21 1.52
CA VAL A 48 3.76 14.53 0.25
C VAL A 48 2.41 15.00 -0.28
N GLU A 49 1.43 15.17 0.61
CA GLU A 49 0.09 15.67 0.28
C GLU A 49 0.07 17.16 -0.09
N GLY A 50 1.16 17.90 0.15
CA GLY A 50 1.24 19.33 -0.11
C GLY A 50 0.45 20.18 0.89
N ASN A 51 0.15 19.65 2.08
CA ASN A 51 -0.59 20.31 3.15
C ASN A 51 0.26 21.25 4.03
N LEU A 52 1.53 21.45 3.68
CA LEU A 52 2.46 22.30 4.41
C LEU A 52 2.67 23.65 3.74
N GLU A 53 2.76 24.70 4.54
CA GLU A 53 3.17 26.00 4.04
C GLU A 53 4.64 26.00 3.62
N ARG A 54 5.04 26.93 2.74
CA ARG A 54 6.42 27.02 2.24
C ARG A 54 7.47 27.11 3.35
N ARG A 55 7.14 27.76 4.48
CA ARG A 55 8.04 27.88 5.64
C ARG A 55 8.23 26.55 6.37
N GLU A 56 7.20 25.71 6.38
CA GLU A 56 7.17 24.41 7.06
C GLU A 56 7.79 23.31 6.19
N ALA A 57 7.62 23.40 4.87
CA ALA A 57 8.23 22.49 3.92
C ALA A 57 9.76 22.65 3.85
N GLN A 58 10.29 23.85 4.10
CA GLN A 58 11.72 24.15 3.93
C GLN A 58 12.67 23.34 4.83
N PRO A 59 12.42 23.19 6.15
CA PRO A 59 13.24 22.29 6.99
C PRO A 59 13.13 20.81 6.56
N ILE A 60 11.95 20.38 6.09
CA ILE A 60 11.74 19.01 5.59
C ILE A 60 12.57 18.77 4.33
N ILE A 61 12.54 19.70 3.37
CA ILE A 61 13.36 19.62 2.15
C ILE A 61 14.85 19.55 2.50
N ASN A 62 15.31 20.39 3.44
CA ASN A 62 16.70 20.35 3.89
C ASN A 62 17.08 18.99 4.49
N HIS A 63 16.18 18.36 5.25
CA HIS A 63 16.39 17.02 5.77
C HIS A 63 16.42 15.97 4.65
N LEU A 64 15.48 15.99 3.70
CA LEU A 64 15.39 15.03 2.60
C LEU A 64 16.59 15.06 1.63
N VAL A 65 17.24 16.23 1.49
CA VAL A 65 18.50 16.35 0.72
C VAL A 65 19.61 15.52 1.37
N ASN A 66 19.69 15.54 2.71
CA ASN A 66 20.78 14.91 3.46
C ASN A 66 20.42 13.50 3.98
N CYS A 67 19.14 13.15 4.08
CA CYS A 67 18.69 11.87 4.62
C CYS A 67 18.14 10.96 3.52
N SER A 68 18.93 9.95 3.12
CA SER A 68 18.52 8.95 2.12
C SER A 68 17.32 8.11 2.56
N PHE A 69 17.21 7.84 3.86
CA PHE A 69 16.10 7.07 4.45
C PHE A 69 14.76 7.80 4.29
N CYS A 70 14.66 9.04 4.76
CA CYS A 70 13.43 9.83 4.64
C CYS A 70 13.07 10.11 3.17
N ARG A 71 14.09 10.24 2.29
CA ARG A 71 13.87 10.34 0.83
C ARG A 71 13.29 9.06 0.23
N HIS A 72 13.70 7.90 0.71
CA HIS A 72 13.13 6.63 0.25
C HIS A 72 11.65 6.50 0.67
N ILE A 73 11.33 6.83 1.92
CA ILE A 73 9.95 6.78 2.43
C ILE A 73 9.04 7.74 1.64
N THR A 74 9.46 8.99 1.44
CA THR A 74 8.69 9.95 0.62
C THR A 74 8.48 9.45 -0.80
N ALA A 75 9.45 8.79 -1.42
CA ALA A 75 9.28 8.19 -2.74
C ALA A 75 8.24 7.06 -2.75
N GLU A 76 8.18 6.22 -1.71
CA GLU A 76 7.14 5.19 -1.60
C GLU A 76 5.74 5.78 -1.36
N LEU A 77 5.63 6.81 -0.51
CA LEU A 77 4.37 7.52 -0.29
C LEU A 77 3.82 8.15 -1.59
N VAL A 78 4.69 8.78 -2.38
CA VAL A 78 4.30 9.35 -3.69
C VAL A 78 3.85 8.26 -4.67
N LYS A 79 4.49 7.08 -4.68
CA LYS A 79 4.02 5.95 -5.51
C LYS A 79 2.63 5.48 -5.11
N LEU A 80 2.34 5.42 -3.81
CA LEU A 80 1.01 5.08 -3.31
C LEU A 80 -0.03 6.11 -3.73
N ASP A 81 0.29 7.40 -3.64
CA ASP A 81 -0.59 8.49 -4.11
C ASP A 81 -0.95 8.33 -5.61
N TYR A 82 0.06 8.06 -6.45
CA TYR A 82 -0.20 7.76 -7.87
C TYR A 82 -1.03 6.49 -8.09
N ALA A 83 -0.82 5.45 -7.28
CA ALA A 83 -1.62 4.22 -7.37
C ALA A 83 -3.10 4.48 -7.05
N PHE A 84 -3.39 5.36 -6.08
CA PHE A 84 -4.76 5.76 -5.77
C PHE A 84 -5.38 6.67 -6.82
N ALA A 85 -4.62 7.63 -7.37
CA ALA A 85 -5.09 8.49 -8.45
C ALA A 85 -5.53 7.67 -9.68
N GLY A 86 -4.81 6.61 -10.04
CA GLY A 86 -5.19 5.72 -11.13
C GLY A 86 -6.46 4.89 -10.87
N ILE A 87 -6.79 4.60 -9.61
CA ILE A 87 -8.01 3.87 -9.23
C ILE A 87 -9.24 4.79 -9.36
N GLU A 88 -9.14 6.07 -9.00
CA GLU A 88 -10.23 7.04 -9.11
C GLU A 88 -10.66 7.28 -10.57
N GLU A 89 -9.70 7.27 -11.51
CA GLU A 89 -9.97 7.39 -12.94
C GLU A 89 -10.78 6.19 -13.49
N THR A 90 -10.55 4.98 -12.95
CA THR A 90 -11.36 3.80 -13.30
C THR A 90 -12.73 3.74 -12.62
N ARG A 91 -12.92 4.46 -11.50
CA ARG A 91 -14.22 4.55 -10.83
C ARG A 91 -15.17 5.47 -11.55
N THR A 92 -14.72 6.64 -12.01
CA THR A 92 -15.58 7.61 -12.69
C THR A 92 -16.13 7.10 -14.02
N ALA A 93 -15.40 6.20 -14.71
CA ALA A 93 -15.90 5.54 -15.92
C ALA A 93 -17.06 4.55 -15.67
N ASN A 94 -17.27 4.08 -14.43
CA ASN A 94 -18.32 3.12 -14.06
C ASN A 94 -19.55 3.76 -13.37
N VAL A 95 -19.59 5.08 -13.17
CA VAL A 95 -20.72 5.77 -12.53
C VAL A 95 -21.88 6.09 -13.50
N ASN A 96 -21.77 5.69 -14.78
CA ASN A 96 -22.88 5.79 -15.74
C ASN A 96 -23.89 4.62 -15.65
N GLY A 97 -24.01 3.99 -14.47
CA GLY A 97 -25.03 2.99 -14.17
C GLY A 97 -25.92 3.44 -13.02
N ASN A 98 -26.94 4.26 -13.32
CA ASN A 98 -28.01 4.63 -12.39
C ASN A 98 -28.75 3.39 -11.86
N ASN A 99 -28.27 2.78 -10.79
CA ASN A 99 -29.05 1.89 -9.93
C ASN A 99 -28.51 2.03 -8.50
N GLU A 100 -29.07 2.98 -7.75
CA GLU A 100 -28.91 2.97 -6.30
C GLU A 100 -29.47 1.63 -5.77
N PRO A 101 -28.68 0.84 -5.02
CA PRO A 101 -29.14 -0.44 -4.53
C PRO A 101 -30.24 -0.21 -3.50
N SER A 102 -31.46 -0.64 -3.82
CA SER A 102 -32.63 -0.45 -2.96
C SER A 102 -32.58 -1.36 -1.72
N LYS A 103 -31.66 -2.33 -1.71
CA LYS A 103 -31.53 -3.34 -0.65
C LYS A 103 -30.08 -3.56 -0.27
N ILE A 104 -29.83 -3.72 1.02
CA ILE A 104 -28.52 -4.07 1.58
C ILE A 104 -27.98 -5.38 0.96
N SER A 105 -28.88 -6.28 0.58
CA SER A 105 -28.54 -7.53 -0.10
C SER A 105 -27.85 -7.32 -1.45
N GLU A 106 -28.15 -6.25 -2.19
CA GLU A 106 -27.52 -5.96 -3.49
C GLU A 106 -26.10 -5.45 -3.30
N VAL A 107 -25.87 -4.63 -2.27
CA VAL A 107 -24.53 -4.17 -1.87
C VAL A 107 -23.66 -5.35 -1.45
N LEU A 108 -24.18 -6.20 -0.56
CA LEU A 108 -23.47 -7.40 -0.11
C LEU A 108 -23.20 -8.35 -1.27
N SER A 109 -24.19 -8.60 -2.13
CA SER A 109 -24.02 -9.47 -3.31
C SER A 109 -22.96 -8.92 -4.27
N GLY A 110 -22.92 -7.60 -4.48
CA GLY A 110 -21.87 -6.96 -5.30
C GLY A 110 -20.48 -7.06 -4.66
N LEU A 111 -20.40 -6.93 -3.34
CA LEU A 111 -19.13 -7.03 -2.60
C LEU A 111 -18.63 -8.47 -2.54
N LEU A 112 -19.51 -9.44 -2.29
CA LEU A 112 -19.19 -10.87 -2.36
C LEU A 112 -18.79 -11.28 -3.79
N SER A 113 -19.50 -10.82 -4.81
CA SER A 113 -19.15 -11.12 -6.22
C SER A 113 -17.79 -10.53 -6.61
N ARG A 114 -17.40 -9.40 -6.01
CA ARG A 114 -16.10 -8.78 -6.26
C ARG A 114 -14.95 -9.47 -5.54
N ILE A 115 -15.19 -9.99 -4.33
CA ILE A 115 -14.18 -10.71 -3.54
C ILE A 115 -13.99 -12.14 -4.05
N PHE A 116 -15.08 -12.84 -4.34
CA PHE A 116 -15.05 -14.26 -4.71
C PHE A 116 -15.00 -14.47 -6.23
N GLY A 117 -15.10 -13.40 -7.02
CA GLY A 117 -15.29 -13.48 -8.47
C GLY A 117 -16.66 -14.07 -8.80
N GLY A 118 -17.27 -13.65 -9.91
CA GLY A 118 -18.54 -14.20 -10.37
C GLY A 118 -18.40 -15.64 -10.89
N ASN A 119 -17.99 -16.58 -10.03
CA ASN A 119 -18.06 -17.99 -10.29
C ASN A 119 -19.20 -18.57 -9.45
N ASP A 120 -20.09 -19.28 -10.14
CA ASP A 120 -21.17 -20.12 -9.62
C ASP A 120 -20.56 -21.29 -8.83
N GLY A 121 -19.96 -20.96 -7.69
CA GLY A 121 -19.31 -21.88 -6.77
C GLY A 121 -20.05 -21.78 -5.44
N ALA A 122 -21.22 -22.41 -5.38
CA ALA A 122 -21.95 -22.60 -4.14
C ALA A 122 -20.99 -23.12 -3.06
N VAL A 123 -20.67 -22.26 -2.10
CA VAL A 123 -20.01 -22.66 -0.86
C VAL A 123 -21.06 -23.41 -0.06
N PHE A 124 -21.16 -24.71 -0.29
CA PHE A 124 -21.90 -25.62 0.57
C PHE A 124 -21.19 -25.61 1.93
N ALA A 125 -21.66 -24.75 2.84
CA ALA A 125 -21.41 -24.94 4.25
C ALA A 125 -21.99 -26.31 4.60
N HIS A 126 -21.12 -27.29 4.86
CA HIS A 126 -21.51 -28.57 5.43
C HIS A 126 -22.23 -28.28 6.74
N HIS A 127 -23.56 -28.29 6.69
CA HIS A 127 -24.38 -28.51 7.86
C HIS A 127 -24.26 -30.00 8.15
N GLU A 128 -23.44 -30.36 9.13
CA GLU A 128 -23.64 -31.63 9.82
C GLU A 128 -24.99 -31.51 10.56
N SER A 129 -26.08 -31.83 9.87
CA SER A 129 -27.28 -32.28 10.55
C SER A 129 -26.91 -33.60 11.19
N GLU A 130 -26.71 -33.60 12.50
CA GLU A 130 -26.81 -34.81 13.30
C GLU A 130 -28.12 -35.50 12.88
N ILE A 131 -27.93 -36.69 12.33
CA ILE A 131 -28.98 -37.59 11.88
C ILE A 131 -29.91 -37.80 13.06
N GLU A 132 -31.16 -37.33 12.97
CA GLU A 132 -32.24 -37.91 13.75
C GLU A 132 -32.47 -39.35 13.28
N PRO A 133 -32.56 -40.32 14.20
CA PRO A 133 -33.47 -41.43 14.00
C PRO A 133 -34.74 -41.18 14.84
N GLU A 134 -35.83 -40.88 14.13
CA GLU A 134 -37.19 -41.15 14.59
C GLU A 134 -37.29 -42.65 14.96
N ASP A 135 -37.75 -42.98 16.18
CA ASP A 135 -39.04 -43.66 16.31
C ASP A 135 -39.51 -43.90 17.76
N SER A 136 -40.83 -43.71 17.90
CA SER A 136 -41.76 -44.32 18.85
C SER A 136 -42.02 -43.68 20.24
N GLU A 137 -43.12 -42.93 20.24
CA GLU A 137 -44.30 -43.14 21.10
C GLU A 137 -44.27 -42.76 22.60
N LYS A 138 -45.01 -41.67 22.88
CA LYS A 138 -46.28 -41.59 23.66
C LYS A 138 -46.30 -40.73 24.93
N ASN A 139 -47.21 -39.76 24.86
CA ASN A 139 -48.03 -39.12 25.91
C ASN A 139 -47.24 -38.21 26.89
N GLY A 140 -47.42 -36.89 26.96
CA GLY A 140 -48.64 -36.10 26.83
C GLY A 140 -49.37 -36.03 28.18
N ASP A 141 -49.05 -35.03 29.03
CA ASP A 141 -50.06 -34.22 29.78
C ASP A 141 -49.44 -33.06 30.60
N SER A 142 -49.98 -31.86 30.35
CA SER A 142 -50.33 -30.71 31.22
C SER A 142 -49.47 -30.17 32.40
N LYS A 143 -49.22 -28.84 32.28
CA LYS A 143 -49.45 -27.70 33.23
C LYS A 143 -48.84 -27.66 34.65
N GLU A 144 -48.24 -26.48 34.89
CA GLU A 144 -48.24 -25.59 36.07
C GLU A 144 -48.83 -26.02 37.44
N ASP A 145 -48.23 -25.39 38.46
CA ASP A 145 -48.69 -25.07 39.81
C ASP A 145 -48.43 -26.05 40.97
N LYS A 146 -47.39 -25.71 41.76
CA LYS A 146 -47.57 -25.41 43.20
C LYS A 146 -46.43 -24.59 43.80
#